data_AF-A0A951S5T0-F1
#
_entry.id   AF-A0A951S5T0-F1
#
_cell.length_a   1.000
_cell.length_b   1.000
_cell.length_c   1.000
_cell.angle_alpha   90.00
_cell.angle_beta   90.00
_cell.angle_gamma   90.00
#
_symmetry.space_group_name_H-M   'P 1'
#
loop_
_entity.id
_entity.type
_entity.pdbx_description
1 polymer ?
#
loop_
_entity_poly.entity_id
_entity_poly.type
_entity_poly.pdbx_seq_one_letter_code
_entity_poly.pdbx_strand_id
1 'polypeptide(L)'
;MKTKGNTNILKRIYLLASKNKGNLYIAISLTMCMAFLGPVRPMLIQFTIDNYIAVGNSGGLIFMSGVLFVLLLLHAAMQVWSTVLTNFLAQNVIKDLRLQIYDYLTGLRLLFHDKTPVGTLVTRTINDVETIADVFSEGLINISGDILQIVFILIF
;
A
#
# COMPACT_ATOMS: atom_id res chain seq x y z
N MET A 1 7.32 -0.60 -31.41
CA MET A 1 7.73 0.04 -30.15
C MET A 1 7.15 1.46 -30.10
N LYS A 2 5.92 1.61 -29.58
CA LYS A 2 5.25 2.91 -29.35
C LYS A 2 4.52 2.83 -28.00
N THR A 3 5.17 3.36 -26.97
CA THR A 3 4.68 3.53 -25.60
C THR A 3 3.66 4.66 -25.54
N LYS A 4 2.42 4.43 -26.00
CA LYS A 4 1.28 5.26 -25.57
C LYS A 4 0.90 4.82 -24.16
N GLY A 5 1.08 5.76 -23.22
CA GLY A 5 1.04 5.54 -21.78
C GLY A 5 -0.15 4.72 -21.26
N ASN A 6 0.20 3.79 -20.38
CA ASN A 6 -0.60 2.77 -19.70
C ASN A 6 -1.55 3.32 -18.61
N THR A 7 -1.82 4.64 -18.58
CA THR A 7 -2.56 5.31 -17.50
C THR A 7 -4.03 4.87 -17.44
N ASN A 8 -4.62 4.48 -18.57
CA ASN A 8 -5.98 3.94 -18.61
C ASN A 8 -6.10 2.58 -17.91
N ILE A 9 -5.03 1.77 -17.90
CA ILE A 9 -5.01 0.47 -17.22
C ILE A 9 -4.93 0.68 -15.71
N LEU A 10 -4.04 1.58 -15.26
CA LEU A 10 -3.96 2.00 -13.86
C LEU A 10 -5.30 2.56 -13.35
N LYS A 11 -5.99 3.38 -14.15
CA LYS A 11 -7.29 3.95 -13.80
C LYS A 11 -8.39 2.89 -13.71
N ARG A 12 -8.39 1.88 -14.60
CA ARG A 12 -9.33 0.75 -14.56
C ARG A 12 -9.12 -0.14 -13.34
N ILE A 13 -7.87 -0.43 -12.99
CA ILE A 13 -7.52 -1.21 -11.80
C ILE A 13 -7.87 -0.43 -10.54
N TYR A 14 -7.61 0.89 -10.51
CA TYR A 14 -8.07 1.76 -9.42
C TYR A 14 -9.59 1.74 -9.27
N LEU A 15 -10.34 1.77 -10.37
CA LEU A 15 -11.80 1.65 -10.37
C LEU A 15 -12.26 0.30 -9.80
N LEU A 16 -11.59 -0.80 -10.15
CA LEU A 16 -11.84 -2.15 -9.61
C LEU A 16 -11.53 -2.22 -8.10
N ALA A 17 -10.42 -1.63 -7.65
CA ALA A 17 -10.10 -1.47 -6.23
C ALA A 17 -11.13 -0.61 -5.49
N SER A 18 -11.64 0.44 -6.15
CA SER A 18 -12.69 1.30 -5.62
C SER A 18 -14.06 0.62 -5.49
N LYS A 19 -14.22 -0.63 -5.94
CA LYS A 19 -15.45 -1.40 -5.67
C LYS A 19 -15.63 -1.64 -4.17
N ASN A 20 -14.53 -1.75 -3.41
CA ASN A 20 -14.50 -1.78 -1.94
C ASN A 20 -14.16 -0.38 -1.36
N LYS A 21 -15.04 0.60 -1.58
CA LYS A 21 -14.84 2.01 -1.19
C LYS A 21 -14.44 2.17 0.28
N GLY A 22 -15.06 1.44 1.19
CA GLY A 22 -14.81 1.56 2.64
C GLY A 22 -13.35 1.29 3.02
N ASN A 23 -12.83 0.12 2.66
CA ASN A 23 -11.47 -0.26 3.03
C ASN A 23 -10.40 0.59 2.30
N LEU A 24 -10.69 1.07 1.07
CA LEU A 24 -9.80 1.96 0.34
C LEU A 24 -9.64 3.31 1.06
N TYR A 25 -10.75 3.91 1.52
CA TYR A 25 -10.70 5.15 2.29
C TYR A 25 -9.96 4.98 3.62
N ILE A 26 -10.16 3.86 4.31
CA ILE A 26 -9.46 3.56 5.56
C ILE A 26 -7.95 3.41 5.30
N ALA A 27 -7.54 2.70 4.26
CA ALA A 27 -6.12 2.53 3.92
C ALA A 27 -5.46 3.88 3.61
N ILE A 28 -6.08 4.68 2.74
CA ILE A 28 -5.58 6.03 2.40
C ILE A 28 -5.51 6.93 3.64
N SER A 29 -6.54 6.94 4.48
CA SER A 29 -6.56 7.73 5.72
C SER A 29 -5.46 7.29 6.69
N LEU A 30 -5.19 5.99 6.78
CA LEU A 30 -4.17 5.44 7.66
C LEU A 30 -2.76 5.80 7.17
N THR A 31 -2.52 5.66 5.86
CA THR A 31 -1.27 6.09 5.22
C THR A 31 -1.04 7.60 5.40
N MET A 32 -2.09 8.41 5.24
CA MET A 32 -2.02 9.85 5.44
C MET A 32 -1.68 10.20 6.90
N CYS A 33 -2.29 9.51 7.87
CA CYS A 33 -1.97 9.68 9.29
C CYS A 33 -0.51 9.31 9.58
N MET A 34 0.00 8.21 9.02
CA MET A 34 1.40 7.82 9.15
C MET A 34 2.37 8.84 8.54
N ALA A 35 2.02 9.45 7.41
CA ALA A 35 2.81 10.50 6.79
C ALA A 35 3.00 11.71 7.74
N PHE A 36 1.99 12.07 8.54
CA PHE A 36 2.11 13.10 9.58
C PHE A 36 2.95 12.65 10.78
N LEU A 37 2.91 11.38 11.17
CA LEU A 37 3.74 10.85 12.25
C LEU A 37 5.21 10.65 11.86
N GLY A 38 5.52 10.60 10.56
CA GLY A 38 6.89 10.44 10.04
C GLY A 38 7.88 11.48 10.60
N PRO A 39 7.62 12.79 10.45
CA PRO A 39 8.48 13.86 10.98
C PRO A 39 8.50 13.99 12.51
N VAL A 40 7.49 13.44 13.21
CA VAL A 40 7.43 13.50 14.68
C VAL A 40 8.65 12.79 15.31
N ARG A 41 9.15 11.73 14.66
CA ARG A 41 10.36 11.01 15.12
C ARG A 41 11.61 11.90 15.16
N PRO A 42 12.09 12.49 14.05
CA PRO A 42 13.27 13.34 14.09
C PRO A 42 13.07 14.57 14.99
N MET A 43 11.87 15.15 15.05
CA MET A 43 11.56 16.26 15.97
C MET A 43 11.74 15.87 17.44
N LEU A 44 11.24 14.71 17.86
CA LEU A 44 11.42 14.21 19.23
C LEU A 44 12.89 13.92 19.53
N ILE A 45 13.63 13.38 18.57
CA ILE A 45 15.07 13.14 18.73
C ILE A 45 15.80 14.48 18.92
N GLN A 46 15.53 15.48 18.08
CA GLN A 46 16.12 16.81 18.21
C GLN A 46 15.80 17.43 19.56
N PHE A 47 14.52 17.43 19.96
CA PHE A 47 14.09 17.95 21.26
C PHE A 47 14.80 17.24 22.43
N THR A 48 15.01 15.93 22.31
CA THR A 48 15.69 15.13 23.33
C THR A 48 17.17 15.50 23.43
N ILE A 49 17.84 15.68 22.30
CA ILE A 49 19.24 16.11 22.24
C ILE A 49 19.38 17.49 22.86
N ASP A 50 18.58 18.46 22.43
CA ASP A 50 18.73 19.87 22.80
C ASP A 50 18.40 20.14 24.27
N ASN A 51 17.40 19.46 24.84
CA ASN A 51 16.88 19.78 26.18
C ASN A 51 17.34 18.82 27.29
N TYR A 52 17.68 17.57 26.96
CA TYR A 52 18.02 16.56 27.97
C TYR A 52 19.46 16.08 27.88
N ILE A 53 19.99 15.87 26.66
CA ILE A 53 21.38 15.44 26.48
C ILE A 53 22.34 16.62 26.68
N ALA A 54 22.10 17.76 26.03
CA ALA A 54 22.98 18.94 26.11
C ALA A 54 23.06 19.52 27.53
N VAL A 55 22.00 19.37 28.33
CA VAL A 55 21.90 19.84 29.73
C VAL A 55 22.40 18.79 30.73
N GLY A 56 22.74 17.57 30.29
CA GLY A 56 23.23 16.50 31.16
C GLY A 56 22.16 15.87 32.08
N ASN A 57 20.88 16.00 31.74
CA ASN A 57 19.77 15.48 32.55
C ASN A 57 19.46 14.02 32.19
N SER A 58 20.07 13.09 32.93
CA SER A 58 19.89 11.65 32.74
C SER A 58 18.46 11.15 32.98
N GLY A 59 17.70 11.77 33.90
CA GLY A 59 16.31 11.39 34.17
C GLY A 59 15.37 11.72 33.01
N GLY A 60 15.51 12.92 32.45
CA GLY A 60 14.71 13.33 31.29
C GLY A 60 15.05 12.57 30.01
N LEU A 61 16.31 12.15 29.85
CA LEU A 61 16.73 11.27 28.75
C LEU A 61 16.05 9.89 28.81
N ILE A 62 15.97 9.29 30.00
CA ILE A 62 15.29 7.99 30.19
C ILE A 62 13.79 8.13 29.89
N PHE A 63 13.16 9.20 30.39
CA PHE A 63 11.74 9.46 30.12
C PHE A 63 11.46 9.61 28.61
N MET A 64 12.24 10.44 27.91
CA MET A 64 12.06 10.62 26.47
C MET A 64 12.41 9.39 25.65
N SER A 65 13.37 8.59 26.08
CA SER A 65 13.63 7.28 25.47
C SER A 65 12.42 6.35 25.60
N GLY A 66 11.73 6.37 26.74
CA GLY A 66 10.46 5.65 26.93
C GLY A 66 9.34 6.16 26.02
N VAL A 67 9.19 7.48 25.89
CA VAL A 67 8.22 8.09 24.94
C VAL A 67 8.52 7.68 23.50
N LEU A 68 9.78 7.72 23.10
CA LEU A 68 10.21 7.35 21.76
C LEU A 68 9.97 5.86 21.48
N PHE A 69 10.21 5.01 22.47
CA PHE A 69 9.92 3.58 22.40
C PHE A 69 8.41 3.30 22.21
N VAL A 70 7.55 3.97 22.98
CA VAL A 70 6.09 3.84 22.82
C VAL A 70 5.64 4.32 21.44
N LEU A 71 6.20 5.44 20.95
CA LEU A 71 5.90 5.95 19.62
C LEU A 71 6.34 4.98 18.51
N LEU A 72 7.49 4.32 18.66
CA LEU A 72 7.95 3.29 17.73
C LEU A 72 7.00 2.09 17.69
N LEU A 73 6.53 1.63 18.86
CA LEU A 73 5.55 0.54 18.94
C LEU A 73 4.22 0.92 18.28
N LEU A 74 3.72 2.13 18.56
CA LEU A 74 2.48 2.62 17.94
C LEU A 74 2.61 2.70 16.42
N HIS A 75 3.70 3.28 15.93
CA HIS A 75 3.94 3.38 14.50
C HIS A 75 4.08 2.00 13.84
N ALA A 76 4.77 1.05 14.47
CA ALA A 76 4.87 -0.31 13.97
C ALA A 76 3.50 -1.00 13.89
N ALA A 77 2.65 -0.82 14.91
CA ALA A 77 1.29 -1.36 14.90
C ALA A 77 0.44 -0.74 13.76
N MET A 78 0.51 0.58 13.56
CA MET A 78 -0.17 1.25 12.45
C MET A 78 0.34 0.74 11.09
N GLN A 79 1.65 0.52 10.96
CA GLN A 79 2.26 -0.01 9.75
C GLN A 79 1.74 -1.41 9.43
N VAL A 80 1.75 -2.33 10.40
CA VAL A 80 1.22 -3.69 10.24
C VAL A 80 -0.25 -3.64 9.83
N TRP A 81 -1.05 -2.79 10.47
CA TRP A 81 -2.46 -2.64 10.13
C TRP A 81 -2.66 -2.14 8.69
N SER A 82 -1.90 -1.12 8.28
CA SER A 82 -1.93 -0.58 6.92
C SER A 82 -1.56 -1.64 5.89
N THR A 83 -0.51 -2.42 6.15
CA THR A 83 -0.07 -3.50 5.27
C THR A 83 -1.14 -4.59 5.14
N VAL A 84 -1.72 -5.05 6.26
CA VAL A 84 -2.79 -6.06 6.24
C VAL A 84 -4.00 -5.56 5.47
N LEU A 85 -4.42 -4.32 5.68
CA LEU A 85 -5.57 -3.75 5.00
C LEU A 85 -5.34 -3.59 3.50
N THR A 86 -4.16 -3.12 3.11
CA THR A 86 -3.76 -2.94 1.71
C THR A 86 -3.67 -4.28 0.98
N ASN A 87 -3.08 -5.29 1.61
CA ASN A 87 -3.03 -6.65 1.08
C ASN A 87 -4.43 -7.26 0.97
N PHE A 88 -5.29 -7.03 1.97
CA PHE A 88 -6.69 -7.47 1.89
C PHE A 88 -7.44 -6.81 0.74
N LEU A 89 -7.21 -5.53 0.46
CA LEU A 89 -7.72 -4.87 -0.75
C LEU A 89 -7.21 -5.55 -2.02
N ALA A 90 -5.90 -5.77 -2.11
CA ALA A 90 -5.25 -6.40 -3.26
C ALA A 90 -5.91 -7.75 -3.58
N GLN A 91 -6.03 -8.59 -2.56
CA GLN A 91 -6.59 -9.94 -2.69
C GLN A 91 -8.07 -9.94 -3.07
N ASN A 92 -8.87 -8.98 -2.60
CA ASN A 92 -10.25 -8.84 -3.05
C ASN A 92 -10.34 -8.44 -4.52
N VAL A 93 -9.47 -7.53 -4.99
CA VAL A 93 -9.41 -7.14 -6.40
C VAL A 93 -8.99 -8.33 -7.27
N ILE A 94 -7.96 -9.08 -6.85
CA ILE A 94 -7.50 -10.29 -7.52
C ILE A 94 -8.63 -11.31 -7.61
N LYS A 95 -9.35 -11.56 -6.51
CA LYS A 95 -10.49 -12.48 -6.49
C LYS A 95 -11.55 -12.09 -7.51
N ASP A 96 -11.96 -10.83 -7.52
CA ASP A 96 -12.97 -10.32 -8.45
C ASP A 96 -12.51 -10.43 -9.92
N LEU A 97 -11.22 -10.25 -10.18
CA LEU A 97 -10.66 -10.37 -11.52
C LEU A 97 -10.54 -11.84 -11.96
N ARG A 98 -10.17 -12.75 -11.04
CA ARG A 98 -10.16 -14.20 -11.28
C ARG A 98 -11.55 -14.71 -11.66
N LEU A 99 -12.60 -14.25 -10.97
CA LEU A 99 -13.99 -14.62 -11.30
C LEU A 99 -14.40 -14.13 -12.69
N GLN A 100 -14.12 -12.88 -13.03
CA GLN A 100 -14.43 -12.33 -14.36
C GLN A 100 -13.71 -13.06 -15.50
N ILE A 101 -12.44 -13.42 -15.29
CA ILE A 101 -11.65 -14.18 -16.27
C ILE A 101 -12.18 -15.61 -16.40
N TYR A 102 -12.53 -16.25 -15.28
CA TYR A 102 -13.10 -17.59 -15.29
C TYR A 102 -14.41 -17.64 -16.10
N ASP A 103 -15.33 -16.70 -15.86
CA ASP A 103 -16.58 -16.62 -16.60
C ASP A 103 -16.36 -16.33 -18.09
N TYR A 104 -15.40 -15.47 -18.42
CA TYR A 104 -15.05 -15.19 -19.81
C TYR A 104 -14.46 -16.41 -20.52
N LEU A 105 -13.52 -17.10 -19.88
CA LEU A 105 -12.83 -18.27 -20.44
C LEU A 105 -13.77 -19.46 -20.60
N THR A 106 -14.67 -19.69 -19.65
CA THR A 106 -15.66 -20.77 -19.75
C THR A 106 -16.74 -20.50 -20.81
N GLY A 107 -17.03 -19.22 -21.09
CA GLY A 107 -17.96 -18.81 -22.16
C GLY A 107 -17.41 -18.87 -23.60
N LEU A 108 -16.13 -19.18 -23.80
CA LEU A 108 -15.53 -19.29 -25.13
C LEU A 108 -16.00 -20.53 -25.90
N ARG A 109 -16.08 -20.42 -27.24
CA ARG A 109 -16.49 -21.50 -28.15
C ARG A 109 -15.54 -22.70 -28.04
N LEU A 110 -16.08 -23.93 -28.12
CA LEU A 110 -15.33 -25.20 -28.10
C LEU A 110 -14.10 -25.23 -29.03
N LEU A 111 -14.23 -24.67 -30.23
CA LEU A 111 -13.15 -24.59 -31.22
C LEU A 111 -11.90 -23.81 -30.74
N PHE A 112 -12.06 -22.96 -29.73
CA PHE A 112 -10.98 -22.22 -29.07
C PHE A 112 -10.26 -23.09 -28.03
N HIS A 113 -10.99 -24.00 -27.39
CA HIS A 113 -10.48 -24.94 -26.39
C HIS A 113 -9.70 -26.10 -27.02
N ASP A 114 -9.93 -26.40 -28.32
CA ASP A 114 -9.19 -27.43 -29.06
C ASP A 114 -7.75 -27.02 -29.43
N LYS A 115 -7.48 -25.70 -29.52
CA LYS A 115 -6.16 -25.18 -29.95
C LYS A 115 -5.22 -24.84 -28.79
N THR A 116 -5.77 -24.59 -27.61
CA THR A 116 -5.02 -24.19 -26.42
C THR A 116 -5.67 -24.78 -25.17
N PRO A 117 -4.94 -25.55 -24.34
CA PRO A 117 -5.50 -26.11 -23.12
C PRO A 117 -5.92 -24.99 -22.16
N VAL A 118 -7.18 -25.03 -21.72
CA VAL A 118 -7.83 -24.02 -20.86
C VAL A 118 -7.01 -23.74 -19.60
N GLY A 119 -6.43 -24.79 -19.00
CA GLY A 119 -5.61 -24.66 -17.79
C GLY A 119 -4.39 -23.74 -17.97
N THR A 120 -3.71 -23.79 -19.12
CA THR A 120 -2.53 -22.94 -19.36
C THR A 120 -2.90 -21.47 -19.54
N LEU A 121 -4.04 -21.20 -20.17
CA LEU A 121 -4.56 -19.83 -20.35
C LEU A 121 -5.01 -19.24 -19.01
N VAL A 122 -5.75 -20.02 -18.22
CA VAL A 122 -6.19 -19.61 -16.88
C VAL A 122 -4.99 -19.30 -16.00
N THR A 123 -4.03 -20.21 -15.87
CA THR A 123 -2.86 -20.01 -14.98
C THR A 123 -2.01 -18.80 -15.38
N ARG A 124 -1.76 -18.60 -16.67
CA ARG A 124 -1.00 -17.43 -17.14
C ARG A 124 -1.75 -16.12 -16.88
N THR A 125 -3.03 -16.07 -17.21
CA THR A 125 -3.84 -14.85 -17.00
C THR A 125 -3.98 -14.53 -15.51
N ILE A 126 -4.07 -15.55 -14.63
CA ILE A 126 -4.10 -15.36 -13.19
C ILE A 126 -2.77 -14.81 -12.66
N ASN A 127 -1.64 -15.36 -13.07
CA ASN A 127 -0.32 -14.87 -12.65
C ASN A 127 -0.08 -13.42 -13.13
N ASP A 128 -0.49 -13.10 -14.35
CA ASP A 128 -0.39 -11.73 -14.89
C ASP A 128 -1.25 -10.76 -14.08
N VAL A 129 -2.45 -11.18 -13.69
CA VAL A 129 -3.36 -10.42 -12.83
C VAL A 129 -2.81 -10.18 -11.44
N GLU A 130 -2.21 -11.21 -10.84
CA GLU A 130 -1.59 -11.12 -9.51
C GLU A 130 -0.43 -10.14 -9.53
N THR A 131 0.45 -10.26 -10.52
CA THR A 131 1.56 -9.32 -10.73
C THR A 131 1.07 -7.86 -10.88
N ILE A 132 -0.02 -7.64 -11.62
CA ILE A 132 -0.61 -6.30 -11.78
C ILE A 132 -1.19 -5.77 -10.47
N ALA A 133 -1.84 -6.63 -9.68
CA ALA A 133 -2.43 -6.25 -8.40
C ALA A 133 -1.35 -5.92 -7.36
N ASP A 134 -0.24 -6.67 -7.33
CA ASP A 134 0.89 -6.40 -6.43
C ASP A 134 1.53 -5.05 -6.75
N VAL A 135 1.78 -4.75 -8.03
CA VAL A 135 2.30 -3.44 -8.46
C VAL A 135 1.35 -2.30 -8.05
N PHE A 136 0.04 -2.54 -8.03
CA PHE A 136 -0.93 -1.53 -7.63
C PHE A 136 -0.97 -1.31 -6.11
N SER A 137 -1.02 -2.39 -5.33
CA SER A 137 -1.12 -2.32 -3.88
C SER A 137 0.18 -1.91 -3.21
N GLU A 138 1.31 -2.49 -3.62
CA GLU A 138 2.61 -2.14 -3.06
C GLU A 138 3.21 -0.90 -3.71
N GLY A 139 2.95 -0.68 -4.99
CA GLY A 139 3.48 0.49 -5.71
C GLY A 139 2.60 1.71 -5.52
N LEU A 140 1.40 1.71 -6.10
CA LEU A 140 0.60 2.93 -6.25
C LEU A 140 0.15 3.53 -4.91
N ILE A 141 -0.32 2.69 -3.97
CA ILE A 141 -0.83 3.16 -2.67
C ILE A 141 0.33 3.70 -1.81
N ASN A 142 1.44 2.96 -1.70
CA ASN A 142 2.58 3.38 -0.90
C ASN A 142 3.27 4.60 -1.50
N ILE A 143 3.52 4.63 -2.82
CA ILE A 143 4.13 5.80 -3.49
C ILE A 143 3.26 7.05 -3.28
N SER A 144 1.94 6.93 -3.31
CA SER A 144 1.04 8.05 -3.03
C SER A 144 1.21 8.57 -1.60
N GLY A 145 1.38 7.66 -0.63
CA GLY A 145 1.70 7.99 0.77
C GLY A 145 3.05 8.67 0.92
N ASP A 146 4.09 8.11 0.30
CA ASP A 146 5.46 8.62 0.38
C ASP A 146 5.59 10.01 -0.23
N ILE A 147 4.96 10.26 -1.39
CA ILE A 147 4.92 11.59 -2.00
C ILE A 147 4.28 12.59 -1.03
N LEU A 148 3.17 12.20 -0.39
CA LEU A 148 2.46 13.07 0.56
C LEU A 148 3.32 13.35 1.81
N GLN A 149 4.06 12.36 2.29
CA GLN A 149 5.03 12.50 3.37
C GLN A 149 6.18 13.44 3.00
N ILE A 150 6.74 13.31 1.79
CA ILE A 150 7.81 14.19 1.30
C ILE A 150 7.30 15.63 1.20
N VAL A 151 6.12 15.85 0.64
CA VAL A 151 5.51 17.19 0.55
C VAL A 151 5.34 17.79 1.95
N PHE A 152 4.89 16.99 2.91
CA PHE A 152 4.72 17.46 4.28
C PHE A 152 6.06 17.82 4.95
N ILE A 153 7.10 16.98 4.78
CA ILE A 153 8.46 17.28 5.25
C ILE A 153 9.05 18.53 4.60
N LEU A 154 8.74 18.81 3.33
CA LEU A 154 9.26 20.00 2.65
C LEU A 154 8.59 21.30 3.11
N ILE A 155 7.35 21.23 3.58
CA ILE A 155 6.61 22.38 4.08
C ILE A 155 7.00 22.73 5.53
N PHE A 156 7.44 21.73 6.30
CA PHE A 156 7.70 21.83 7.74
C PHE A 156 9.19 21.74 8.09
#